data_AF-A0A1I4FD92-F1
#
_entry.id   AF-A0A1I4FD92-F1
#
_cell.length_a   1.000
_cell.length_b   1.000
_cell.length_c   1.000
_cell.angle_alpha   90.00
_cell.angle_beta   90.00
_cell.angle_gamma   90.00
#
_symmetry.space_group_name_H-M   'P 1'
#
loop_
_entity.id
_entity.type
_entity.pdbx_description
1 polymer ?
#
loop_
_entity_poly.entity_id
_entity_poly.type
_entity_poly.pdbx_seq_one_letter_code
_entity_poly.pdbx_strand_id
1 'polypeptide(L)'
;MRGLMFAALLLASTAAAASDVAPRPPLAISAITSQQKQIHDDVIAQRGRYKDMPASTRSELLSKQAEVLAMIEGKTHSTDLSQEEQVQVFNRLEWIEAAINNAEDERMVCKRERTIGSTRLVRVCRTVAQEREAREAARKSLDRGAFQDRR
;
A
#
# COMPACT_ATOMS: atom_id res chain seq x y z
N MET A 1 -22.77 -58.00 -46.08
CA MET A 1 -22.23 -58.94 -45.06
C MET A 1 -21.05 -58.29 -44.38
N ARG A 2 -21.09 -58.20 -43.03
CA ARG A 2 -19.96 -57.97 -42.10
C ARG A 2 -19.21 -56.63 -42.24
N GLY A 3 -19.04 -55.78 -41.23
CA GLY A 3 -19.27 -55.88 -39.79
C GLY A 3 -18.35 -54.89 -39.07
N LEU A 4 -18.82 -54.43 -37.89
CA LEU A 4 -18.09 -53.84 -36.75
C LEU A 4 -17.32 -52.51 -36.97
N MET A 5 -17.75 -51.39 -36.37
CA MET A 5 -17.54 -50.95 -34.97
C MET A 5 -16.07 -50.72 -34.62
N PHE A 6 -15.67 -49.46 -34.37
CA PHE A 6 -14.84 -49.06 -33.22
C PHE A 6 -14.92 -47.55 -32.99
N ALA A 7 -15.48 -47.19 -31.83
CA ALA A 7 -15.40 -45.86 -31.23
C ALA A 7 -14.00 -45.64 -30.63
N ALA A 8 -13.46 -44.43 -30.73
CA ALA A 8 -12.32 -43.99 -29.93
C ALA A 8 -12.52 -42.52 -29.52
N LEU A 9 -12.96 -42.35 -28.28
CA LEU A 9 -12.93 -41.13 -27.48
C LEU A 9 -11.50 -40.54 -27.49
N LEU A 10 -11.33 -39.32 -27.98
CA LEU A 10 -10.11 -38.55 -27.74
C LEU A 10 -10.28 -37.77 -26.43
N LEU A 11 -9.60 -38.25 -25.39
CA LEU A 11 -9.39 -37.56 -24.14
C LEU A 11 -8.62 -36.26 -24.41
N ALA A 12 -9.24 -35.12 -24.14
CA ALA A 12 -8.54 -33.85 -24.03
C ALA A 12 -7.78 -33.84 -22.69
N SER A 13 -6.45 -33.97 -22.76
CA SER A 13 -5.55 -33.82 -21.62
C SER A 13 -5.71 -32.42 -21.01
N THR A 14 -6.18 -32.38 -19.78
CA THR A 14 -6.11 -31.21 -18.90
C THR A 14 -4.64 -30.98 -18.53
N ALA A 15 -4.02 -29.96 -19.12
CA ALA A 15 -2.77 -29.42 -18.63
C ALA A 15 -3.04 -28.74 -17.28
N ALA A 16 -2.68 -29.40 -16.18
CA ALA A 16 -2.57 -28.74 -14.89
C ALA A 16 -1.40 -27.76 -14.96
N ALA A 17 -1.70 -26.47 -15.05
CA ALA A 17 -0.71 -25.43 -14.82
C ALA A 17 -0.31 -25.49 -13.34
N ALA A 18 0.83 -26.14 -13.06
CA ALA A 18 1.52 -25.96 -11.80
C ALA A 18 1.99 -24.50 -11.78
N SER A 19 1.42 -23.69 -10.89
CA SER A 19 1.89 -22.34 -10.64
C SER A 19 3.28 -22.43 -10.03
N ASP A 20 4.33 -22.28 -10.85
CA ASP A 20 5.68 -22.01 -10.39
C ASP A 20 5.66 -20.68 -9.61
N VAL A 21 5.56 -20.79 -8.29
CA VAL A 21 5.80 -19.67 -7.38
C VAL A 21 7.26 -19.32 -7.54
N ALA A 22 7.54 -18.21 -8.24
CA ALA A 22 8.88 -17.68 -8.36
C ALA A 22 9.55 -17.64 -6.96
N PRO A 23 10.82 -18.07 -6.83
CA PRO A 23 11.51 -18.03 -5.54
C PRO A 23 11.49 -16.62 -4.98
N ARG A 24 10.80 -16.43 -3.85
CA ARG A 24 10.79 -15.14 -3.16
C ARG A 24 12.21 -14.85 -2.68
N PRO A 25 12.74 -13.63 -2.85
CA PRO A 25 14.07 -13.30 -2.38
C PRO A 25 14.18 -13.59 -0.87
N PRO A 26 15.31 -14.14 -0.39
CA PRO A 26 15.45 -14.51 1.00
C PRO A 26 15.34 -13.29 1.91
N LEU A 27 14.54 -13.39 2.96
CA LEU A 27 14.41 -12.34 3.98
C LEU A 27 15.71 -12.24 4.79
N ALA A 28 16.39 -11.12 4.70
CA ALA A 28 17.56 -10.83 5.53
C ALA A 28 17.12 -10.35 6.92
N ILE A 29 16.94 -11.28 7.86
CA ILE A 29 16.37 -11.00 9.20
C ILE A 29 17.11 -9.87 9.93
N SER A 30 18.45 -9.89 9.93
CA SER A 30 19.26 -8.85 10.58
C SER A 30 19.05 -7.45 9.97
N ALA A 31 18.91 -7.38 8.64
CA ALA A 31 18.62 -6.12 7.94
C ALA A 31 17.22 -5.61 8.29
N ILE A 32 16.22 -6.51 8.34
CA ILE A 32 14.86 -6.18 8.75
C ILE A 32 14.85 -5.62 10.17
N THR A 33 15.48 -6.31 11.13
CA THR A 33 15.52 -5.84 12.53
C THR A 33 16.18 -4.46 12.64
N SER A 34 17.33 -4.25 11.98
CA SER A 34 18.03 -2.96 11.98
C SER A 34 17.16 -1.86 11.38
N GLN A 35 16.53 -2.12 10.23
CA GLN A 35 15.67 -1.17 9.55
C GLN A 35 14.43 -0.83 10.39
N GLN A 36 13.75 -1.83 10.96
CA GLN A 36 12.57 -1.60 11.78
C GLN A 36 12.89 -0.82 13.06
N LYS A 37 14.06 -1.06 13.66
CA LYS A 37 14.54 -0.26 14.79
C LYS A 37 14.73 1.22 14.41
N GLN A 38 15.37 1.48 13.27
CA GLN A 38 15.56 2.85 12.80
C GLN A 38 14.22 3.55 12.51
N ILE A 39 13.30 2.87 11.81
CA ILE A 39 11.97 3.40 11.51
C ILE A 39 11.22 3.70 12.81
N HIS A 40 11.25 2.78 13.78
CA HIS A 40 10.62 2.98 15.09
C HIS A 40 11.14 4.26 15.77
N ASP A 41 12.46 4.42 15.84
CA ASP A 41 13.08 5.58 16.50
C ASP A 41 12.72 6.88 15.76
N ASP A 42 12.68 6.87 14.42
CA ASP A 42 12.30 8.03 13.61
C ASP A 42 10.82 8.40 13.75
N VAL A 43 9.94 7.40 13.85
CA VAL A 43 8.49 7.55 14.02
C VAL A 43 8.17 8.13 15.40
N ILE A 44 8.81 7.63 16.46
CA ILE A 44 8.65 8.14 17.83
C ILE A 44 9.19 9.57 17.94
N ALA A 45 10.35 9.84 17.34
CA ALA A 45 10.93 11.18 17.31
C ALA A 45 10.19 12.16 16.38
N GLN A 46 9.21 11.70 15.61
CA GLN A 46 8.46 12.47 14.61
C GLN A 46 9.39 13.29 13.69
N ARG A 47 10.46 12.67 13.20
CA ARG A 47 11.47 13.33 12.35
C ARG A 47 11.37 12.91 10.90
N GLY A 48 11.96 13.71 10.01
CA GLY A 48 11.98 13.42 8.57
C GLY A 48 10.58 13.20 7.99
N ARG A 49 10.42 12.11 7.23
CA ARG A 49 9.17 11.72 6.55
C ARG A 49 8.01 11.34 7.48
N TYR A 50 8.24 11.23 8.79
CA TYR A 50 7.22 10.83 9.76
C TYR A 50 6.62 12.00 10.54
N LYS A 51 7.15 13.22 10.36
CA LYS A 51 6.79 14.41 11.14
C LYS A 51 5.29 14.69 11.14
N ASP A 52 4.69 14.65 9.96
CA ASP A 52 3.28 15.00 9.74
C ASP A 52 2.39 13.76 9.60
N MET A 53 2.91 12.57 9.92
CA MET A 53 2.15 11.32 9.86
C MET A 53 0.96 11.38 10.85
N PRO A 54 -0.26 11.00 10.41
CA PRO A 54 -1.42 10.96 11.30
C PRO A 54 -1.19 10.07 12.52
N ALA A 55 -1.73 10.46 13.67
CA ALA A 55 -1.54 9.72 14.93
C ALA A 55 -2.08 8.28 14.86
N SER A 56 -3.17 8.05 14.13
CA SER A 56 -3.75 6.73 13.86
C SER A 56 -2.79 5.86 13.04
N THR A 57 -2.32 6.38 11.89
CA THR A 57 -1.38 5.70 11.00
C THR A 57 -0.08 5.35 11.73
N ARG A 58 0.42 6.28 12.56
CA ARG A 58 1.58 6.05 13.42
C ARG A 58 1.36 4.92 14.41
N SER A 59 0.23 4.91 15.13
CA SER A 59 -0.07 3.86 16.10
C SER A 59 -0.17 2.48 15.44
N GLU A 60 -0.79 2.41 14.26
CA GLU A 60 -0.92 1.17 13.51
C GLU A 60 0.43 0.67 12.97
N LEU A 61 1.27 1.59 12.47
CA LEU A 61 2.64 1.29 12.05
C LEU A 61 3.43 0.68 13.20
N LEU A 62 3.43 1.31 14.37
CA LEU A 62 4.16 0.79 15.54
C LEU A 62 3.65 -0.59 16.01
N SER A 63 2.33 -0.83 15.93
CA SER A 63 1.76 -2.15 16.22
C SER A 63 2.28 -3.22 15.27
N LYS A 64 2.22 -2.96 13.96
CA LYS A 64 2.67 -3.93 12.95
C LYS A 64 4.18 -4.16 13.02
N GLN A 65 4.96 -3.15 13.39
CA GLN A 65 6.38 -3.32 13.68
C GLN A 65 6.63 -4.28 14.82
N ALA A 66 5.93 -4.11 15.95
CA ALA A 66 6.05 -5.02 17.07
C ALA A 66 5.71 -6.46 16.68
N GLU A 67 4.66 -6.65 15.86
CA GLU A 67 4.27 -7.97 15.35
C GLU A 67 5.34 -8.57 14.42
N VAL A 68 5.93 -7.79 13.51
CA VAL A 68 7.05 -8.24 12.66
C VAL A 68 8.25 -8.66 13.50
N LEU A 69 8.65 -7.83 14.47
CA LEU A 69 9.79 -8.11 15.33
C LEU A 69 9.57 -9.36 16.18
N ALA A 70 8.36 -9.58 16.69
CA ALA A 70 8.02 -10.78 17.45
C ALA A 70 8.09 -12.06 16.60
N MET A 71 7.63 -12.02 15.33
CA MET A 71 7.68 -13.21 14.46
C MET A 71 9.11 -13.62 14.05
N ILE A 72 10.04 -12.66 14.01
CA ILE A 72 11.44 -12.89 13.64
C ILE A 72 12.38 -12.98 14.85
N GLU A 73 11.86 -12.85 16.07
CA GLU A 73 12.65 -12.93 17.30
C GLU A 73 13.31 -14.30 17.43
N GLY A 74 14.61 -14.31 17.73
CA GLY A 74 15.41 -15.53 17.83
C GLY A 74 15.71 -16.25 16.50
N LYS A 75 15.26 -15.70 15.37
CA LYS A 75 15.51 -16.26 14.03
C LYS A 75 16.70 -15.56 13.38
N THR A 76 17.56 -16.32 12.71
CA THR A 76 18.76 -15.77 12.04
C THR A 76 18.61 -15.78 10.53
N HIS A 77 17.93 -16.80 10.00
CA HIS A 77 17.74 -17.02 8.57
C HIS A 77 16.25 -17.04 8.22
N SER A 78 15.92 -16.67 6.98
CA SER A 78 14.55 -16.78 6.47
C SER A 78 14.02 -18.21 6.48
N THR A 79 14.91 -19.20 6.43
CA THR A 79 14.57 -20.63 6.52
C THR A 79 14.12 -21.06 7.90
N ASP A 80 14.39 -20.26 8.94
CA ASP A 80 13.92 -20.50 10.31
C ASP A 80 12.43 -20.12 10.46
N LEU A 81 11.87 -19.43 9.45
CA LEU A 81 10.45 -19.11 9.32
C LEU A 81 9.75 -20.16 8.45
N SER A 82 8.55 -20.58 8.86
CA SER A 82 7.65 -21.34 7.99
C SER A 82 7.29 -20.51 6.74
N GLN A 83 6.87 -21.17 5.65
CA GLN A 83 6.44 -20.43 4.45
C GLN A 83 5.30 -19.45 4.74
N GLU A 84 4.40 -19.81 5.65
CA GLU A 84 3.31 -18.94 6.07
C GLU A 84 3.83 -17.72 6.85
N GLU A 85 4.75 -17.92 7.80
CA GLU A 85 5.37 -16.83 8.54
C GLU A 85 6.14 -15.88 7.62
N GLN A 86 6.84 -16.41 6.61
CA GLN A 86 7.53 -15.59 5.60
C GLN A 86 6.55 -14.70 4.82
N VAL A 87 5.39 -15.25 4.42
CA VAL A 87 4.32 -14.46 3.76
C VAL A 87 3.80 -13.38 4.69
N GLN A 88 3.53 -13.71 5.95
CA GLN A 88 3.01 -12.74 6.92
C GLN A 88 4.00 -11.61 7.18
N VAL A 89 5.28 -11.92 7.40
CA VAL A 89 6.34 -10.91 7.58
C VAL A 89 6.44 -10.02 6.35
N PHE A 90 6.48 -10.62 5.15
CA PHE A 90 6.53 -9.86 3.89
C PHE A 90 5.34 -8.90 3.76
N ASN A 91 4.10 -9.39 3.90
CA ASN A 91 2.91 -8.56 3.77
C ASN A 91 2.88 -7.40 4.76
N ARG A 92 3.39 -7.60 5.97
CA ARG A 92 3.45 -6.55 7.00
C ARG A 92 4.52 -5.52 6.67
N LEU A 93 5.68 -5.94 6.15
CA LEU A 93 6.72 -5.03 5.69
C LEU A 93 6.24 -4.17 4.51
N GLU A 94 5.54 -4.77 3.54
CA GLU A 94 4.92 -4.05 2.43
C GLU A 94 3.88 -3.04 2.92
N TRP A 95 3.05 -3.42 3.89
CA TRP A 95 2.11 -2.49 4.50
C TRP A 95 2.82 -1.32 5.19
N ILE A 96 3.90 -1.60 5.94
CA ILE A 96 4.67 -0.56 6.62
C ILE A 96 5.24 0.41 5.60
N GLU A 97 5.86 -0.09 4.53
CA GLU A 97 6.41 0.76 3.47
C GLU A 97 5.32 1.61 2.79
N ALA A 98 4.17 1.01 2.48
CA ALA A 98 3.03 1.71 1.90
C ALA A 98 2.50 2.81 2.84
N ALA A 99 2.35 2.53 4.13
CA ALA A 99 1.90 3.50 5.12
C ALA A 99 2.86 4.68 5.24
N ILE A 100 4.18 4.42 5.18
CA ILE A 100 5.21 5.47 5.21
C ILE A 100 5.13 6.34 3.96
N ASN A 101 4.96 5.74 2.79
CA ASN A 101 4.91 6.49 1.53
C ASN A 101 3.60 7.27 1.36
N ASN A 102 2.47 6.74 1.86
CA ASN A 102 1.17 7.41 1.81
C ASN A 102 0.99 8.50 2.88
N ALA A 103 1.83 8.53 3.92
CA ALA A 103 1.71 9.51 5.00
C ALA A 103 1.79 10.97 4.51
N GLU A 104 2.51 11.24 3.41
CA GLU A 104 2.58 12.57 2.79
C GLU A 104 1.24 13.00 2.17
N ASP A 105 0.50 12.06 1.58
CA ASP A 105 -0.81 12.30 0.97
C ASP A 105 -1.90 12.48 2.05
N GLU A 106 -1.76 11.77 3.17
CA GLU A 106 -2.64 11.87 4.34
C GLU A 106 -2.37 13.09 5.21
N ARG A 107 -1.26 13.80 5.01
CA ARG A 107 -0.92 15.01 5.76
C ARG A 107 -2.04 16.04 5.66
N MET A 108 -2.48 16.53 6.81
CA MET A 108 -3.47 17.61 6.91
C MET A 108 -2.84 18.97 6.65
N VAL A 109 -3.40 19.72 5.70
CA VAL A 109 -3.05 21.11 5.41
C VAL A 109 -4.25 22.00 5.70
N CYS A 110 -4.10 22.89 6.69
CA CYS A 110 -5.13 23.86 7.04
C CYS A 110 -4.86 25.22 6.40
N LYS A 111 -5.78 25.70 5.57
CA LYS A 111 -5.70 27.01 4.91
C LYS A 111 -6.85 27.92 5.34
N ARG A 112 -6.64 29.22 5.24
CA ARG A 112 -7.71 30.23 5.41
C ARG A 112 -8.25 30.58 4.03
N GLU A 113 -9.49 30.20 3.76
CA GLU A 113 -10.16 30.39 2.47
C GLU A 113 -11.36 31.33 2.63
N ARG A 114 -11.69 32.09 1.57
CA ARG A 114 -12.93 32.88 1.51
C ARG A 114 -14.08 31.96 1.09
N THR A 115 -15.19 32.03 1.79
CA THR A 115 -16.41 31.33 1.37
C THR A 115 -16.98 32.00 0.11
N ILE A 116 -17.43 31.21 -0.88
CA ILE A 116 -18.06 31.73 -2.10
C ILE A 116 -19.26 32.61 -1.71
N GLY A 117 -19.34 33.82 -2.27
CA GLY A 117 -20.38 34.79 -1.93
C GLY A 117 -20.18 35.52 -0.59
N SER A 118 -19.03 35.37 0.08
CA SER A 118 -18.71 36.08 1.32
C SER A 118 -17.27 36.61 1.35
N THR A 119 -17.03 37.69 2.09
CA THR A 119 -15.67 38.17 2.41
C THR A 119 -15.12 37.52 3.68
N ARG A 120 -15.93 36.73 4.39
CA ARG A 120 -15.50 36.03 5.60
C ARG A 120 -14.45 34.96 5.28
N LEU A 121 -13.35 34.98 6.03
CA LEU A 121 -12.31 33.94 5.98
C LEU A 121 -12.65 32.83 6.98
N VAL A 122 -12.69 31.60 6.49
CA VAL A 122 -12.88 30.38 7.30
C VAL A 122 -11.64 29.50 7.19
N ARG A 123 -11.34 28.75 8.26
CA ARG A 123 -10.24 27.77 8.24
C ARG A 123 -10.78 26.45 7.71
N VAL A 124 -10.21 25.96 6.62
CA VAL A 124 -10.56 24.67 6.03
C VAL A 124 -9.31 23.79 6.06
N CYS A 125 -9.46 22.59 6.59
CA CYS A 125 -8.39 21.60 6.64
C CYS A 125 -8.75 20.45 5.71
N ARG A 126 -7.83 20.10 4.82
CA ARG A 126 -7.95 19.00 3.87
C ARG A 126 -6.65 18.21 3.85
N THR A 127 -6.69 16.94 3.46
CA THR A 127 -5.45 16.19 3.19
C THR A 127 -4.79 16.68 1.90
N VAL A 128 -3.50 16.41 1.73
CA VAL A 128 -2.79 16.73 0.47
C VAL A 128 -3.45 16.03 -0.72
N ALA A 129 -3.88 14.78 -0.54
CA ALA A 129 -4.63 14.04 -1.56
C ALA A 129 -5.96 14.75 -1.94
N GLN A 130 -6.76 15.15 -0.94
CA GLN A 130 -8.02 15.87 -1.18
C GLN A 130 -7.81 17.21 -1.88
N GLU A 131 -6.75 17.94 -1.52
CA GLU A 131 -6.38 19.20 -2.18
C GLU A 131 -6.00 18.97 -3.65
N ARG A 132 -5.24 17.91 -3.95
CA ARG A 132 -4.87 17.53 -5.32
C ARG A 132 -6.11 17.16 -6.14
N GLU A 133 -6.97 16.31 -5.60
CA GLU A 133 -8.24 15.92 -6.24
C GLU A 133 -9.14 17.11 -6.53
N ALA A 134 -9.29 18.03 -5.57
CA ALA A 134 -10.09 19.23 -5.75
C ALA A 134 -9.57 20.11 -6.90
N ARG A 135 -8.23 20.26 -7.03
CA ARG A 135 -7.60 21.00 -8.14
C ARG A 135 -7.80 20.32 -9.47
N GLU A 136 -7.61 19.00 -9.53
CA GLU A 136 -7.81 18.21 -10.75
C GLU A 136 -9.27 18.27 -11.22
N ALA A 137 -10.23 18.17 -10.28
CA ALA A 137 -11.65 18.28 -10.56
C ALA A 137 -12.01 19.67 -11.11
N ALA A 138 -11.49 20.74 -10.49
CA ALA A 138 -11.69 22.11 -10.98
C ALA A 138 -11.13 22.28 -12.40
N ARG A 139 -9.92 21.78 -12.69
CA ARG A 139 -9.33 21.83 -14.03
C ARG A 139 -10.19 21.10 -15.07
N LYS A 140 -10.63 19.88 -14.77
CA LYS A 140 -11.51 19.09 -15.65
C LYS A 140 -12.83 19.80 -15.93
N SER A 141 -13.41 20.52 -14.96
CA SER A 141 -14.63 21.30 -15.17
C SER A 141 -14.42 22.48 -16.14
N LEU A 142 -13.29 23.19 -16.03
CA LEU A 142 -12.95 24.29 -16.94
C LEU A 142 -12.71 23.78 -18.36
N ASP A 143 -11.96 22.68 -18.51
CA ASP A 143 -11.69 22.06 -19.81
C ASP A 143 -12.99 21.58 -20.49
N ARG A 144 -13.93 21.01 -19.72
CA ARG A 144 -15.24 20.57 -20.23
C ARG A 144 -16.14 21.75 -20.62
N GLY A 145 -16.16 22.82 -19.81
CA GLY A 145 -16.92 24.03 -20.11
C GLY A 145 -16.42 24.75 -21.36
N ALA A 146 -15.10 24.84 -21.54
CA ALA A 146 -14.47 25.43 -22.73
C ALA A 146 -14.76 24.66 -24.04
N PHE A 147 -15.16 23.39 -23.95
CA PHE A 147 -15.60 22.60 -25.11
C PHE A 147 -17.09 22.78 -25.43
N GLN A 148 -17.93 23.09 -24.42
CA GLN A 148 -19.36 23.35 -24.63
C GLN A 148 -19.62 24.74 -25.24
N ASP A 149 -18.82 25.74 -24.89
CA ASP A 149 -18.99 27.13 -25.38
C ASP A 149 -18.46 27.36 -26.81
N ARG A 150 -17.82 26.35 -27.41
CA ARG A 150 -17.27 26.38 -28.78
C ARG A 150 -18.12 25.63 -29.82
N ARG A 151 -19.35 25.25 -29.48
CA ARG A 151 -20.24 24.46 -30.35
C ARG A 151 -21.51 25.20 -30.71
#